data_AF-A0A059ZRL7-F1
#
_entry.id   AF-A0A059ZRL7-F1
#
_cell.length_a   1.000
_cell.length_b   1.000
_cell.length_c   1.000
_cell.angle_alpha   90.00
_cell.angle_beta   90.00
_cell.angle_gamma   90.00
#
_symmetry.space_group_name_H-M   'P 1'
#
loop_
_entity.id
_entity.type
_entity.pdbx_description
1 polymer ?
#
loop_
_entity_poly.entity_id
_entity_poly.type
_entity_poly.pdbx_seq_one_letter_code
_entity_poly.pdbx_strand_id
1 'polypeptide(L)'
;MSQSPMAARPEPSPLPAQVRSWLAQWHLQDGAQALRGDASARRYWRLRGAMLAQFPAEDELLPFLRVQYRWQRAGLPVPRILAVQPRLGLILQEDLGDVDLKSRLDDRASAEAAMEAGLDLALRLAAAGRGQWSRPALPAYDATRLLGELRLFRDWYLPAHVPSAPSAAAEAALDEIFATLTARALAQPRVWVHRDFHARNILIHPRSGELVLIDFQDAVEGPWTYDLASLLWDRYWDWSQERRSAWIASYREGLVDAGFAPPSPEIFEAQVQSMALQRNLKILGIFCRLARRDGKEHYLDFLPRFWSYVWEGLGHDAKLAAYRDWFAPWAPASARP
;
A
#
# COMPACT_ATOMS: atom_id res chain seq x y z
N MET A 1 6.20 -36.92 11.59
CA MET A 1 5.60 -36.20 12.72
C MET A 1 6.53 -35.09 13.15
N SER A 2 6.21 -33.85 12.78
CA SER A 2 6.66 -32.65 13.49
C SER A 2 5.73 -31.52 13.05
N GLN A 3 4.57 -31.45 13.71
CA GLN A 3 3.65 -30.33 13.55
C GLN A 3 4.33 -29.12 14.22
N SER A 4 4.89 -28.22 13.42
CA SER A 4 5.26 -26.90 13.93
C SER A 4 3.97 -26.15 14.31
N PRO A 5 3.95 -25.42 15.44
CA PRO A 5 2.74 -24.74 15.87
C PRO A 5 2.40 -23.65 14.86
N MET A 6 1.26 -23.80 14.19
CA MET A 6 0.52 -22.66 13.61
C MET A 6 0.52 -21.57 14.67
N ALA A 7 1.11 -20.41 14.39
CA ALA A 7 0.72 -19.20 15.11
C ALA A 7 -0.77 -19.02 14.81
N ALA A 8 -1.62 -19.49 15.73
CA ALA A 8 -3.06 -19.41 15.60
C ALA A 8 -3.42 -17.94 15.38
N ARG A 9 -4.17 -17.69 14.30
CA ARG A 9 -4.78 -16.38 14.06
C ARG A 9 -5.57 -16.03 15.32
N PRO A 10 -5.40 -14.85 15.93
CA PRO A 10 -6.12 -14.56 17.15
C PRO A 10 -7.61 -14.59 16.85
N GLU A 11 -8.32 -15.55 17.45
CA GLU A 11 -9.78 -15.55 17.44
C GLU A 11 -10.29 -14.21 18.01
N PRO A 12 -11.50 -13.77 17.61
CA PRO A 12 -12.14 -12.61 18.23
C PRO A 12 -12.25 -12.83 19.73
N SER A 13 -11.25 -12.32 20.45
CA SER A 13 -11.11 -12.53 21.89
C SER A 13 -11.79 -11.37 22.63
N PRO A 14 -12.46 -11.67 23.75
CA PRO A 14 -13.07 -10.64 24.58
C PRO A 14 -12.02 -9.63 25.03
N LEU A 15 -12.46 -8.41 25.31
CA LEU A 15 -11.58 -7.36 25.81
C LEU A 15 -10.85 -7.82 27.09
N PRO A 16 -9.51 -7.77 27.14
CA PRO A 16 -8.75 -8.08 28.35
C PRO A 16 -9.20 -7.20 29.51
N ALA A 17 -9.17 -7.72 30.75
CA ALA A 17 -9.66 -6.99 31.94
C ALA A 17 -9.00 -5.61 32.12
N GLN A 18 -7.70 -5.51 31.84
CA GLN A 18 -6.93 -4.26 31.89
C GLN A 18 -7.44 -3.22 30.88
N VAL A 19 -7.77 -3.69 29.67
CA VAL A 19 -8.32 -2.86 28.59
C VAL A 19 -9.73 -2.39 28.96
N ARG A 20 -10.59 -3.27 29.50
CA ARG A 20 -11.91 -2.88 29.99
C ARG A 20 -11.83 -1.83 31.09
N SER A 21 -10.93 -2.00 32.05
CA SER A 21 -10.73 -1.04 33.14
C SER A 21 -10.28 0.32 32.61
N TRP A 22 -9.42 0.34 31.60
CA TRP A 22 -9.02 1.58 30.94
C TRP A 22 -10.17 2.21 30.15
N LEU A 23 -10.99 1.41 29.45
CA LEU A 23 -12.17 1.91 28.71
C LEU A 23 -13.30 2.44 29.61
N ALA A 24 -13.36 2.00 30.86
CA ALA A 24 -14.39 2.42 31.81
C ALA A 24 -14.41 3.94 32.05
N GLN A 25 -13.26 4.61 31.94
CA GLN A 25 -13.18 6.07 32.09
C GLN A 25 -13.89 6.85 30.96
N TRP A 26 -14.26 6.17 29.86
CA TRP A 26 -15.09 6.72 28.78
C TRP A 26 -16.45 6.04 28.64
N HIS A 27 -16.82 5.17 29.59
CA HIS A 27 -18.04 4.36 29.50
C HIS A 27 -18.13 3.49 28.23
N LEU A 28 -17.00 2.99 27.75
CA LEU A 28 -16.89 2.16 26.52
C LEU A 28 -16.45 0.71 26.79
N GLN A 29 -16.54 0.26 28.04
CA GLN A 29 -16.07 -1.07 28.46
C GLN A 29 -16.97 -2.23 27.99
N ASP A 30 -18.21 -1.94 27.61
CA ASP A 30 -19.25 -2.91 27.26
C ASP A 30 -19.60 -2.87 25.76
N GLY A 31 -20.11 -3.98 25.22
CA GLY A 31 -20.58 -4.05 23.83
C GLY A 31 -19.49 -4.01 22.76
N ALA A 32 -18.24 -4.30 23.12
CA ALA A 32 -17.12 -4.33 22.19
C ALA A 32 -17.20 -5.52 21.22
N GLN A 33 -17.21 -5.24 19.92
CA GLN A 33 -17.21 -6.25 18.87
C GLN A 33 -15.79 -6.38 18.30
N ALA A 34 -15.17 -7.54 18.50
CA ALA A 34 -13.87 -7.83 17.89
C ALA A 34 -14.01 -7.89 16.36
N LEU A 35 -13.09 -7.23 15.66
CA LEU A 35 -12.99 -7.27 14.20
C LEU A 35 -11.92 -8.28 13.80
N ARG A 36 -12.18 -9.02 12.71
CA ARG A 36 -11.21 -9.96 12.16
C ARG A 36 -10.11 -9.18 11.44
N GLY A 37 -8.85 -9.35 11.88
CA GLY A 37 -7.69 -8.83 11.16
C GLY A 37 -7.29 -9.75 10.01
N ASP A 38 -6.96 -9.18 8.85
CA ASP A 38 -6.61 -9.94 7.64
C ASP A 38 -5.10 -10.31 7.59
N ALA A 39 -4.24 -9.48 8.18
CA ALA A 39 -2.79 -9.70 8.11
C ALA A 39 -1.90 -9.13 9.23
N SER A 40 -2.38 -8.23 10.07
CA SER A 40 -1.56 -7.63 11.13
C SER A 40 -1.69 -8.40 12.45
N ALA A 41 -0.65 -8.33 13.29
CA ALA A 41 -0.72 -8.79 14.68
C ALA A 41 -1.57 -7.87 15.58
N ARG A 42 -2.05 -6.75 15.03
CA ARG A 42 -2.86 -5.77 15.73
C ARG A 42 -4.28 -6.31 15.91
N ARG A 43 -4.87 -6.00 17.06
CA ARG A 43 -6.23 -6.40 17.39
C ARG A 43 -7.15 -5.19 17.36
N TYR A 44 -8.33 -5.36 16.80
CA TYR A 44 -9.29 -4.27 16.62
C TYR A 44 -10.62 -4.64 17.26
N TRP A 45 -11.23 -3.66 17.94
CA TRP A 45 -12.60 -3.77 18.44
C TRP A 45 -13.39 -2.53 18.06
N ARG A 46 -14.56 -2.75 17.48
CA ARG A 46 -15.57 -1.70 17.34
C ARG A 46 -16.30 -1.54 18.67
N LEU A 47 -16.36 -0.30 19.15
CA LEU A 47 -17.06 0.13 20.35
C LEU A 47 -18.24 1.03 19.93
N ARG A 48 -18.97 1.59 20.89
CA ARG A 48 -20.06 2.53 20.60
C ARG A 48 -19.52 3.86 20.06
N GLY A 49 -19.42 3.97 18.73
CA GLY A 49 -18.97 5.17 18.03
C GLY A 49 -17.46 5.42 18.06
N ALA A 50 -16.67 4.39 18.40
CA ALA A 50 -15.22 4.45 18.45
C ALA A 50 -14.60 3.12 18.00
N MET A 51 -13.36 3.18 17.56
CA MET A 51 -12.54 2.02 17.23
C MET A 51 -11.39 1.94 18.23
N LEU A 52 -11.17 0.76 18.79
CA LEU A 52 -10.00 0.45 19.60
C LEU A 52 -9.03 -0.38 18.76
N ALA A 53 -7.80 0.09 18.63
CA ALA A 53 -6.67 -0.67 18.11
C ALA A 53 -5.70 -1.00 19.25
N GLN A 54 -5.28 -2.26 19.33
CA GLN A 54 -4.21 -2.71 20.20
C GLN A 54 -3.03 -3.18 19.35
N PHE A 55 -1.90 -2.49 19.52
CA PHE A 55 -0.61 -2.84 18.95
C PHE A 55 0.10 -3.85 19.85
N PRO A 56 0.87 -4.79 19.27
CA PRO A 56 1.54 -5.84 20.04
C PRO A 56 2.67 -5.28 20.92
N ALA A 57 3.26 -4.15 20.55
CA ALA A 57 4.31 -3.47 21.29
C ALA A 57 4.16 -1.94 21.26
N GLU A 58 4.73 -1.26 22.26
CA GLU A 58 4.65 0.20 22.41
C GLU A 58 5.39 0.95 21.29
N ASP A 59 6.51 0.42 20.83
CA ASP A 59 7.31 1.00 19.76
C ASP A 59 6.61 0.94 18.39
N GLU A 60 5.65 0.03 18.19
CA GLU A 60 4.81 -0.03 16.99
C GLU A 60 3.69 1.03 16.97
N LEU A 61 3.35 1.59 18.13
CA LEU A 61 2.30 2.61 18.28
C LEU A 61 2.81 4.01 17.89
N LEU A 62 4.10 4.29 18.14
CA LEU A 62 4.70 5.60 17.89
C LEU A 62 4.71 6.00 16.41
N PRO A 63 5.06 5.12 15.43
CA PRO A 63 4.94 5.44 14.00
C PRO A 63 3.53 5.87 13.62
N PHE A 64 2.51 5.13 14.09
CA PHE A 64 1.11 5.46 13.84
C PHE A 64 0.75 6.86 14.34
N LEU A 65 1.02 7.16 15.62
CA LEU A 65 0.69 8.47 16.19
C LEU A 65 1.45 9.61 15.51
N ARG A 66 2.72 9.40 15.13
CA ARG A 66 3.52 10.42 14.46
C ARG A 66 2.96 10.77 13.09
N VAL A 67 2.60 9.78 12.29
CA VAL A 67 2.00 10.00 10.96
C VAL A 67 0.62 10.61 11.12
N GLN A 68 -0.24 10.05 11.98
CA GLN A 68 -1.59 10.56 12.23
C GLN A 68 -1.56 12.05 12.59
N TYR A 69 -0.72 12.44 13.56
CA TYR A 69 -0.63 13.83 14.01
C TYR A 69 -0.20 14.78 12.88
N ARG A 70 0.80 14.38 12.08
CA ARG A 70 1.30 15.19 10.97
C ARG A 70 0.26 15.39 9.89
N TRP A 71 -0.38 14.29 9.48
CA TRP A 71 -1.37 14.31 8.41
C TRP A 71 -2.62 15.07 8.84
N GLN A 72 -3.08 14.88 10.08
CA GLN A 72 -4.17 15.66 10.65
C GLN A 72 -3.84 17.16 10.67
N ARG A 73 -2.63 17.54 11.09
CA ARG A 73 -2.20 18.96 11.08
C ARG A 73 -2.04 19.53 9.68
N ALA A 74 -1.81 18.68 8.69
CA ALA A 74 -1.79 19.04 7.27
C ALA A 74 -3.18 19.11 6.64
N GLY A 75 -4.26 18.88 7.41
CA GLY A 75 -5.62 18.86 6.88
C GLY A 75 -5.93 17.65 6.01
N LEU A 76 -5.14 16.58 6.13
CA LEU A 76 -5.45 15.30 5.50
C LEU A 76 -6.48 14.53 6.35
N PRO A 77 -7.43 13.84 5.70
CA PRO A 77 -8.44 13.08 6.39
C PRO A 77 -7.84 11.78 6.94
N VAL A 78 -7.64 11.74 8.26
CA VAL A 78 -7.16 10.59 9.03
C VAL A 78 -8.03 10.42 10.28
N PRO A 79 -8.14 9.21 10.86
CA PRO A 79 -8.90 8.97 12.07
C PRO A 79 -8.49 9.93 13.19
N ARG A 80 -9.45 10.63 13.77
CA ARG A 80 -9.23 11.39 14.99
C ARG A 80 -8.89 10.45 16.16
N ILE A 81 -7.78 10.74 16.83
CA ILE A 81 -7.39 10.07 18.07
C ILE A 81 -8.19 10.65 19.23
N LEU A 82 -8.85 9.78 19.98
CA LEU A 82 -9.67 10.12 21.15
C LEU A 82 -8.87 9.94 22.44
N ALA A 83 -8.10 8.86 22.54
CA ALA A 83 -7.23 8.57 23.68
C ALA A 83 -6.13 7.56 23.31
N VAL A 84 -5.06 7.55 24.10
CA VAL A 84 -3.93 6.61 23.93
C VAL A 84 -3.52 6.05 25.29
N GLN A 85 -3.15 4.77 25.34
CA GLN A 85 -2.47 4.16 26.49
C GLN A 85 -1.25 3.38 26.00
N PRO A 86 -0.07 4.02 25.95
CA PRO A 86 1.14 3.44 25.38
C PRO A 86 1.56 2.13 26.06
N ARG A 87 1.47 2.06 27.39
CA ARG A 87 1.86 0.87 28.17
C ARG A 87 1.07 -0.38 27.83
N LEU A 88 -0.13 -0.23 27.28
CA LEU A 88 -0.99 -1.33 26.85
C LEU A 88 -1.06 -1.46 25.32
N GLY A 89 -0.33 -0.61 24.58
CA GLY A 89 -0.37 -0.55 23.12
C GLY A 89 -1.71 -0.07 22.56
N LEU A 90 -2.49 0.72 23.30
CA LEU A 90 -3.87 1.06 22.92
C LEU A 90 -3.98 2.43 22.26
N ILE A 91 -4.72 2.47 21.16
CA ILE A 91 -5.24 3.69 20.53
C ILE A 91 -6.75 3.58 20.45
N LEU A 92 -7.44 4.52 21.09
CA LEU A 92 -8.87 4.77 20.89
C LEU A 92 -9.02 5.89 19.87
N GLN A 93 -9.71 5.60 18.76
CA GLN A 93 -9.90 6.51 17.65
C GLN A 93 -11.36 6.54 17.20
N GLU A 94 -11.69 7.49 16.33
CA GLU A 94 -13.03 7.53 15.74
C GLU A 94 -13.35 6.27 14.92
N ASP A 95 -14.63 5.90 14.91
CA ASP A 95 -15.13 4.82 14.05
C ASP A 95 -15.58 5.39 12.71
N LEU A 96 -14.94 4.90 11.65
CA LEU A 96 -15.19 5.30 10.26
C LEU A 96 -16.18 4.35 9.55
N GLY A 97 -16.75 3.38 10.26
CA GLY A 97 -17.61 2.37 9.64
C GLY A 97 -16.82 1.37 8.78
N ASP A 98 -17.52 0.70 7.87
CA ASP A 98 -16.98 -0.41 7.07
C ASP A 98 -16.95 -0.14 5.56
N VAL A 99 -17.45 1.02 5.12
CA VAL A 99 -17.55 1.34 3.70
C VAL A 99 -16.20 1.89 3.24
N ASP A 100 -15.56 1.17 2.33
CA ASP A 100 -14.27 1.52 1.74
C ASP A 100 -14.42 2.04 0.30
N LEU A 101 -13.38 2.66 -0.24
CA LEU A 101 -13.36 3.13 -1.62
C LEU A 101 -13.57 1.97 -2.60
N LYS A 102 -13.12 0.75 -2.24
CA LYS A 102 -13.32 -0.44 -3.05
C LYS A 102 -14.80 -0.73 -3.29
N SER A 103 -15.63 -0.57 -2.26
CA SER A 103 -17.08 -0.75 -2.36
C SER A 103 -17.74 0.22 -3.33
N ARG A 104 -17.20 1.44 -3.50
CA ARG A 104 -17.66 2.39 -4.54
C ARG A 104 -17.11 2.07 -5.92
N LEU A 105 -15.86 1.62 -6.00
CA LEU A 105 -15.25 1.23 -7.28
C LEU A 105 -15.86 -0.06 -7.87
N ASP A 106 -16.46 -0.92 -7.04
CA ASP A 106 -17.22 -2.09 -7.50
C ASP A 106 -18.54 -1.71 -8.21
N ASP A 107 -19.11 -0.56 -7.86
CA ASP A 107 -20.30 -0.04 -8.52
C ASP A 107 -19.93 0.71 -9.81
N ARG A 108 -20.27 0.12 -10.95
CA ARG A 108 -19.98 0.68 -12.28
C ARG A 108 -20.51 2.11 -12.45
N ALA A 109 -21.61 2.48 -11.81
CA ALA A 109 -22.19 3.81 -11.95
C ALA A 109 -21.35 4.89 -11.24
N SER A 110 -20.61 4.52 -10.19
CA SER A 110 -19.80 5.45 -9.38
C SER A 110 -18.30 5.26 -9.51
N ALA A 111 -17.83 4.22 -10.23
CA ALA A 111 -16.42 3.86 -10.33
C ALA A 111 -15.50 4.99 -10.85
N GLU A 112 -15.91 5.75 -11.88
CA GLU A 112 -15.09 6.87 -12.39
C GLU A 112 -14.92 7.97 -11.33
N ALA A 113 -16.02 8.47 -10.78
CA ALA A 113 -16.00 9.50 -9.75
C ALA A 113 -15.27 9.04 -8.46
N ALA A 114 -15.39 7.76 -8.12
CA ALA A 114 -14.66 7.17 -6.99
C ALA A 114 -13.15 7.12 -7.27
N MET A 115 -12.73 6.73 -8.47
CA MET A 115 -11.32 6.75 -8.86
C MET A 115 -10.77 8.17 -8.80
N GLU A 116 -11.44 9.14 -9.43
CA GLU A 116 -11.04 10.55 -9.41
C GLU A 116 -10.90 11.08 -7.98
N ALA A 117 -11.85 10.78 -7.08
CA ALA A 117 -11.76 11.18 -5.67
C ALA A 117 -10.56 10.53 -4.94
N GLY A 118 -10.24 9.28 -5.25
CA GLY A 118 -9.05 8.60 -4.72
C GLY A 118 -7.75 9.23 -5.22
N LEU A 119 -7.71 9.64 -6.49
CA LEU A 119 -6.57 10.32 -7.10
C LEU A 119 -6.37 11.73 -6.55
N ASP A 120 -7.46 12.48 -6.34
CA ASP A 120 -7.43 13.77 -5.65
C ASP A 120 -6.87 13.63 -4.22
N LEU A 121 -7.28 12.59 -3.48
CA LEU A 121 -6.73 12.32 -2.16
C LEU A 121 -5.23 11.99 -2.19
N ALA A 122 -4.76 11.22 -3.18
CA ALA A 122 -3.33 10.96 -3.38
C ALA A 122 -2.56 12.26 -3.71
N LEU A 123 -3.17 13.15 -4.50
CA LEU A 123 -2.60 14.45 -4.83
C LEU A 123 -2.52 15.36 -3.60
N ARG A 124 -3.58 15.44 -2.80
CA ARG A 124 -3.61 16.18 -1.53
C ARG A 124 -2.51 15.70 -0.58
N LEU A 125 -2.32 14.37 -0.48
CA LEU A 125 -1.24 13.78 0.32
C LEU A 125 0.15 14.21 -0.20
N ALA A 126 0.38 14.12 -1.51
CA ALA A 126 1.64 14.53 -2.12
C ALA A 126 1.92 16.03 -1.91
N ALA A 127 0.91 16.89 -2.12
CA ALA A 127 1.00 18.33 -1.93
C ALA A 127 1.26 18.70 -0.46
N ALA A 128 0.57 18.04 0.48
CA ALA A 128 0.79 18.22 1.91
C ALA A 128 2.25 17.91 2.28
N GLY A 129 2.86 16.89 1.69
CA GLY A 129 4.26 16.52 1.92
C GLY A 129 5.31 17.58 1.52
N ARG A 130 4.95 18.62 0.75
CA ARG A 130 5.87 19.75 0.45
C ARG A 130 6.13 20.65 1.65
N GLY A 131 5.23 20.65 2.63
CA GLY A 131 5.30 21.55 3.79
C GLY A 131 6.49 21.23 4.72
N GLN A 132 7.00 22.25 5.40
CA GLN A 132 7.98 22.07 6.48
C GLN A 132 7.26 21.58 7.75
N TRP A 133 6.90 20.30 7.77
CA TRP A 133 6.27 19.68 8.94
C TRP A 133 7.31 19.30 10.00
N SER A 134 6.85 19.20 11.24
CA SER A 134 7.67 18.98 12.44
C SER A 134 8.70 17.84 12.27
N ARG A 135 9.97 18.14 12.54
CA ARG A 135 11.06 17.16 12.59
C ARG A 135 10.86 16.14 13.74
N PRO A 136 11.38 14.91 13.61
CA PRO A 136 12.19 14.38 12.49
C PRO A 136 11.36 14.11 11.23
N ALA A 137 11.96 14.09 10.04
CA ALA A 137 11.25 13.76 8.78
C ALA A 137 10.60 12.35 8.83
N LEU A 138 9.67 12.06 7.91
CA LEU A 138 9.25 10.65 7.75
C LEU A 138 10.45 9.83 7.23
N PRO A 139 10.48 8.51 7.46
CA PRO A 139 11.55 7.68 6.92
C PRO A 139 11.70 7.88 5.41
N ALA A 140 12.93 7.99 4.93
CA ALA A 140 13.19 8.11 3.52
C ALA A 140 12.83 6.81 2.79
N TYR A 141 12.21 6.93 1.63
CA TYR A 141 12.09 5.82 0.70
C TYR A 141 13.36 5.71 -0.16
N ASP A 142 14.43 5.27 0.48
CA ASP A 142 15.77 5.28 -0.10
C ASP A 142 16.06 4.08 -1.04
N ALA A 143 17.26 4.10 -1.63
CA ALA A 143 17.75 3.05 -2.53
C ALA A 143 17.73 1.67 -1.85
N THR A 144 18.12 1.61 -0.58
CA THR A 144 18.18 0.35 0.20
C THR A 144 16.80 -0.27 0.32
N ARG A 145 15.78 0.53 0.65
CA ARG A 145 14.40 0.07 0.80
C ARG A 145 13.79 -0.31 -0.55
N LEU A 146 13.96 0.51 -1.60
CA LEU A 146 13.46 0.23 -2.94
C LEU A 146 14.06 -1.05 -3.53
N LEU A 147 15.38 -1.23 -3.41
CA LEU A 147 16.08 -2.42 -3.89
C LEU A 147 15.72 -3.65 -3.06
N GLY A 148 15.63 -3.51 -1.73
CA GLY A 148 15.19 -4.59 -0.83
C GLY A 148 13.79 -5.10 -1.16
N GLU A 149 12.88 -4.21 -1.57
CA GLU A 149 11.55 -4.60 -2.03
C GLU A 149 11.56 -5.32 -3.39
N LEU A 150 12.39 -4.88 -4.34
CA LEU A 150 12.58 -5.57 -5.62
C LEU A 150 13.17 -6.97 -5.45
N ARG A 151 14.10 -7.15 -4.50
CA ARG A 151 14.66 -8.47 -4.16
C ARG A 151 13.60 -9.47 -3.71
N LEU A 152 12.41 -9.05 -3.27
CA LEU A 152 11.33 -9.99 -2.97
C LEU A 152 10.93 -10.81 -4.21
N PHE A 153 11.00 -10.23 -5.41
CA PHE A 153 10.79 -10.98 -6.65
C PHE A 153 11.84 -12.09 -6.81
N ARG A 154 13.12 -11.74 -6.65
CA ARG A 154 14.24 -12.69 -6.73
C ARG A 154 14.14 -13.78 -5.66
N ASP A 155 13.88 -13.39 -4.42
CA ASP A 155 14.02 -14.27 -3.25
C ASP A 155 12.78 -15.14 -3.01
N TRP A 156 11.60 -14.70 -3.46
CA TRP A 156 10.33 -15.39 -3.17
C TRP A 156 9.56 -15.83 -4.42
N TYR A 157 9.50 -15.01 -5.47
CA TYR A 157 8.76 -15.36 -6.68
C TYR A 157 9.52 -16.39 -7.53
N LEU A 158 10.79 -16.12 -7.87
CA LEU A 158 11.57 -17.04 -8.72
C LEU A 158 11.65 -18.46 -8.13
N PRO A 159 11.99 -18.68 -6.84
CA PRO A 159 12.08 -20.02 -6.28
C PRO A 159 10.72 -20.71 -6.10
N ALA A 160 9.60 -19.98 -6.27
CA ALA A 160 8.26 -20.55 -6.19
C ALA A 160 7.72 -20.98 -7.55
N HIS A 161 8.15 -20.33 -8.63
CA HIS A 161 7.55 -20.48 -9.97
C HIS A 161 8.53 -20.91 -11.06
N VAL A 162 9.84 -20.82 -10.81
CA VAL A 162 10.89 -21.19 -11.76
C VAL A 162 11.62 -22.43 -11.24
N PRO A 163 11.51 -23.59 -11.92
CA PRO A 163 12.07 -24.86 -11.42
C PRO A 163 13.60 -24.88 -11.29
N SER A 164 14.29 -24.06 -12.08
CA SER A 164 15.75 -23.93 -12.09
C SER A 164 16.16 -22.53 -11.64
N ALA A 165 17.27 -22.44 -10.91
CA ALA A 165 17.87 -21.14 -10.60
C ALA A 165 18.17 -20.34 -11.88
N PRO A 166 18.01 -19.01 -11.88
CA PRO A 166 18.41 -18.17 -13.00
C PRO A 166 19.88 -18.36 -13.36
N SER A 167 20.22 -18.23 -14.64
CA SER A 167 21.62 -18.22 -15.08
C SER A 167 22.34 -16.97 -14.56
N ALA A 168 23.68 -16.98 -14.52
CA ALA A 168 24.46 -15.80 -14.12
C ALA A 168 24.14 -14.56 -14.98
N ALA A 169 23.85 -14.75 -16.28
CA ALA A 169 23.42 -13.68 -17.16
C ALA A 169 22.03 -13.13 -16.81
N ALA A 170 21.09 -14.00 -16.44
CA ALA A 170 19.77 -13.59 -16.01
C ALA A 170 19.80 -12.87 -14.64
N GLU A 171 20.66 -13.31 -13.71
CA GLU A 171 20.89 -12.60 -12.45
C GLU A 171 21.45 -11.19 -12.67
N ALA A 172 22.43 -11.06 -13.58
CA ALA A 172 22.98 -9.76 -13.95
C ALA A 172 21.91 -8.83 -14.58
N ALA A 173 21.05 -9.39 -15.45
CA ALA A 173 19.93 -8.65 -16.02
C ALA A 173 18.92 -8.19 -14.94
N LEU A 174 18.64 -9.02 -13.95
CA LEU A 174 17.81 -8.66 -12.79
C LEU A 174 18.43 -7.53 -11.96
N ASP A 175 19.73 -7.59 -11.69
CA ASP A 175 20.43 -6.52 -10.97
C ASP A 175 20.36 -5.19 -11.74
N GLU A 176 20.53 -5.23 -13.06
CA GLU A 176 20.49 -4.02 -13.90
C GLU A 176 19.10 -3.38 -13.96
N ILE A 177 18.04 -4.17 -14.17
CA ILE A 177 16.68 -3.65 -14.17
C ILE A 177 16.30 -3.13 -12.78
N PHE A 178 16.69 -3.82 -11.70
CA PHE A 178 16.43 -3.34 -10.34
C PHE A 178 17.13 -2.02 -10.04
N ALA A 179 18.39 -1.88 -10.47
CA ALA A 179 19.13 -0.63 -10.37
C ALA A 179 18.47 0.48 -11.20
N THR A 180 18.03 0.17 -12.42
CA THR A 180 17.34 1.13 -13.31
C THR A 180 16.04 1.64 -12.69
N LEU A 181 15.18 0.74 -12.19
CA LEU A 181 13.92 1.10 -11.56
C LEU A 181 14.13 1.92 -10.28
N THR A 182 15.12 1.52 -9.46
CA THR A 182 15.49 2.25 -8.24
C THR A 182 15.98 3.66 -8.57
N ALA A 183 16.87 3.81 -9.56
CA ALA A 183 17.37 5.11 -10.00
C ALA A 183 16.25 6.01 -10.54
N ARG A 184 15.34 5.46 -11.35
CA ARG A 184 14.17 6.19 -11.87
C ARG A 184 13.23 6.65 -10.76
N ALA A 185 13.02 5.84 -9.72
CA ALA A 185 12.22 6.23 -8.56
C ALA A 185 12.89 7.37 -7.77
N LEU A 186 14.20 7.26 -7.49
CA LEU A 186 14.95 8.25 -6.72
C LEU A 186 15.16 9.59 -7.44
N ALA A 187 15.07 9.61 -8.78
CA ALA A 187 15.14 10.83 -9.57
C ALA A 187 13.87 11.71 -9.48
N GLN A 188 12.78 11.18 -8.93
CA GLN A 188 11.52 11.91 -8.80
C GLN A 188 11.54 12.83 -7.56
N PRO A 189 10.74 13.92 -7.57
CA PRO A 189 10.48 14.69 -6.36
C PRO A 189 9.97 13.81 -5.21
N ARG A 190 10.46 14.11 -4.01
CA ARG A 190 10.08 13.41 -2.79
C ARG A 190 8.88 14.10 -2.14
N VAL A 191 7.83 13.33 -1.90
CA VAL A 191 6.59 13.75 -1.22
C VAL A 191 6.24 12.73 -0.14
N TRP A 192 5.21 13.01 0.66
CA TRP A 192 4.64 11.97 1.52
C TRP A 192 3.98 10.88 0.69
N VAL A 193 4.30 9.65 1.04
CA VAL A 193 3.81 8.44 0.38
C VAL A 193 3.21 7.55 1.46
N HIS A 194 1.94 7.21 1.30
CA HIS A 194 1.23 6.28 2.18
C HIS A 194 1.78 4.86 2.07
N ARG A 195 2.32 4.51 0.89
CA ARG A 195 2.94 3.21 0.55
C ARG A 195 1.93 2.10 0.27
N ASP A 196 0.92 1.98 1.12
CA ASP A 196 -0.20 1.04 0.98
C ASP A 196 -1.51 1.75 0.56
N PHE A 197 -1.40 2.69 -0.39
CA PHE A 197 -2.52 3.47 -0.93
C PHE A 197 -3.37 2.63 -1.90
N HIS A 198 -4.22 1.78 -1.37
CA HIS A 198 -5.13 0.95 -2.15
C HIS A 198 -6.58 1.12 -1.69
N ALA A 199 -7.54 0.72 -2.51
CA ALA A 199 -8.94 1.09 -2.31
C ALA A 199 -9.55 0.62 -0.97
N ARG A 200 -9.03 -0.44 -0.35
CA ARG A 200 -9.46 -0.89 0.99
C ARG A 200 -8.89 -0.11 2.17
N ASN A 201 -7.81 0.65 1.97
CA ASN A 201 -7.17 1.48 3.00
C ASN A 201 -7.68 2.92 2.98
N ILE A 202 -8.76 3.16 2.22
CA ILE A 202 -9.43 4.45 2.10
C ILE A 202 -10.88 4.21 2.48
N LEU A 203 -11.26 4.61 3.70
CA LEU A 203 -12.62 4.48 4.20
C LEU A 203 -13.46 5.70 3.81
N ILE A 204 -14.77 5.54 3.83
CA ILE A 204 -15.72 6.63 3.61
C ILE A 204 -16.35 6.99 4.95
N HIS A 205 -16.08 8.21 5.41
CA HIS A 205 -16.63 8.67 6.68
C HIS A 205 -18.17 8.69 6.64
N PRO A 206 -18.86 8.04 7.59
CA PRO A 206 -20.28 7.70 7.47
C PRO A 206 -21.22 8.92 7.51
N ARG A 207 -20.77 10.07 8.03
CA ARG A 207 -21.58 11.31 8.09
C ARG A 207 -21.28 12.30 6.98
N SER A 208 -20.01 12.63 6.74
CA SER A 208 -19.58 13.58 5.70
C SER A 208 -19.49 12.98 4.30
N GLY A 209 -19.31 11.66 4.17
CA GLY A 209 -19.04 10.99 2.90
C GLY A 209 -17.61 11.20 2.38
N GLU A 210 -16.73 11.86 3.15
CA GLU A 210 -15.33 12.12 2.80
C GLU A 210 -14.49 10.83 2.84
N LEU A 211 -13.50 10.73 1.96
CA LEU A 211 -12.50 9.67 1.99
C LEU A 211 -11.51 9.89 3.13
N VAL A 212 -11.16 8.83 3.88
CA VAL A 212 -10.29 8.88 5.05
C VAL A 212 -9.21 7.80 4.97
N LEU A 213 -7.95 8.20 5.12
CA LEU A 213 -6.80 7.31 5.04
C LEU A 213 -6.64 6.50 6.33
N ILE A 214 -6.39 5.20 6.20
CA ILE A 214 -6.06 4.30 7.31
C ILE A 214 -4.83 3.46 6.97
N ASP A 215 -4.21 2.82 7.96
CA ASP A 215 -3.03 1.95 7.77
C ASP A 215 -1.80 2.69 7.20
N PHE A 216 -1.62 3.94 7.64
CA PHE A 216 -0.56 4.84 7.16
C PHE A 216 0.73 4.84 8.01
N GLN A 217 0.83 4.02 9.05
CA GLN A 217 1.98 4.05 9.96
C GLN A 217 3.33 3.77 9.30
N ASP A 218 3.32 3.11 8.13
CA ASP A 218 4.49 2.77 7.32
C ASP A 218 4.84 3.85 6.28
N ALA A 219 4.18 5.00 6.35
CA ALA A 219 4.37 6.13 5.44
C ALA A 219 5.82 6.62 5.40
N VAL A 220 6.20 7.12 4.24
CA VAL A 220 7.57 7.51 3.89
C VAL A 220 7.61 8.81 3.13
N GLU A 221 8.82 9.36 2.98
CA GLU A 221 9.11 10.39 1.98
C GLU A 221 9.75 9.76 0.75
N GLY A 222 8.98 9.68 -0.35
CA GLY A 222 9.34 8.92 -1.55
C GLY A 222 8.79 9.52 -2.84
N PRO A 223 8.86 8.76 -3.96
CA PRO A 223 8.50 9.23 -5.29
C PRO A 223 7.02 9.61 -5.39
N TRP A 224 6.73 10.77 -5.98
CA TRP A 224 5.36 11.28 -6.13
C TRP A 224 4.41 10.44 -6.99
N THR A 225 4.91 9.46 -7.75
CA THR A 225 4.06 8.55 -8.53
C THR A 225 3.72 7.27 -7.79
N TYR A 226 4.24 7.05 -6.57
CA TYR A 226 4.12 5.75 -5.88
C TYR A 226 2.68 5.39 -5.49
N ASP A 227 1.95 6.32 -4.88
CA ASP A 227 0.57 6.09 -4.45
C ASP A 227 -0.41 6.12 -5.63
N LEU A 228 -0.13 6.93 -6.67
CA LEU A 228 -0.84 6.88 -7.95
C LEU A 228 -0.74 5.48 -8.58
N ALA A 229 0.49 4.96 -8.71
CA ALA A 229 0.72 3.62 -9.23
C ALA A 229 0.10 2.53 -8.35
N SER A 230 0.04 2.74 -7.03
CA SER A 230 -0.62 1.83 -6.08
C SER A 230 -2.11 1.65 -6.37
N LEU A 231 -2.82 2.75 -6.65
CA LEU A 231 -4.26 2.72 -6.87
C LEU A 231 -4.63 2.21 -8.27
N LEU A 232 -3.86 2.58 -9.30
CA LEU A 232 -4.17 2.24 -10.69
C LEU A 232 -3.89 0.77 -11.07
N TRP A 233 -2.89 0.13 -10.41
CA TRP A 233 -2.54 -1.28 -10.60
C TRP A 233 -2.87 -2.11 -9.35
N ASP A 234 -4.07 -1.90 -8.80
CA ASP A 234 -4.58 -2.66 -7.66
C ASP A 234 -5.07 -4.07 -8.09
N ARG A 235 -5.23 -4.96 -7.12
CA ARG A 235 -5.59 -6.38 -7.34
C ARG A 235 -7.06 -6.61 -7.70
N TYR A 236 -7.92 -5.60 -7.59
CA TYR A 236 -9.38 -5.77 -7.69
C TYR A 236 -9.93 -5.51 -9.08
N TRP A 237 -9.43 -4.51 -9.80
CA TRP A 237 -9.90 -4.16 -11.15
C TRP A 237 -8.78 -4.27 -12.18
N ASP A 238 -9.17 -4.49 -13.43
CA ASP A 238 -8.25 -4.45 -14.56
C ASP A 238 -8.67 -3.31 -15.48
N TRP A 239 -8.16 -2.11 -15.19
CA TRP A 239 -8.47 -0.92 -15.95
C TRP A 239 -7.70 -0.90 -17.27
N SER A 240 -8.37 -0.49 -18.35
CA SER A 240 -7.71 -0.40 -19.66
C SER A 240 -6.57 0.61 -19.65
N GLN A 241 -5.63 0.45 -20.59
CA GLN A 241 -4.51 1.37 -20.71
C GLN A 241 -4.98 2.81 -20.93
N GLU A 242 -6.00 3.01 -21.76
CA GLU A 242 -6.56 4.33 -22.08
C GLU A 242 -7.10 5.03 -20.81
N ARG A 243 -7.80 4.29 -19.94
CA ARG A 243 -8.32 4.83 -18.68
C ARG A 243 -7.19 5.20 -17.72
N ARG A 244 -6.19 4.31 -17.57
CA ARG A 244 -5.01 4.61 -16.74
C ARG A 244 -4.25 5.83 -17.25
N SER A 245 -4.02 5.95 -18.56
CA SER A 245 -3.34 7.12 -19.15
C SER A 245 -4.14 8.41 -18.95
N ALA A 246 -5.48 8.37 -19.08
CA ALA A 246 -6.33 9.54 -18.80
C ALA A 246 -6.26 10.00 -17.34
N TRP A 247 -6.31 9.05 -16.38
CA TRP A 247 -6.16 9.37 -14.96
C TRP A 247 -4.76 9.86 -14.59
N ILE A 248 -3.71 9.32 -15.23
CA ILE A 248 -2.33 9.81 -15.08
C ILE A 248 -2.21 11.26 -15.57
N ALA A 249 -2.82 11.58 -16.71
CA ALA A 249 -2.85 12.94 -17.25
C ALA A 249 -3.57 13.91 -16.30
N SER A 250 -4.76 13.53 -15.82
CA SER A 250 -5.52 14.32 -14.84
C SER A 250 -4.74 14.54 -13.53
N TYR A 251 -4.11 13.50 -13.00
CA TYR A 251 -3.25 13.64 -11.80
C TYR A 251 -2.08 14.59 -12.04
N ARG A 252 -1.47 14.55 -13.23
CA ARG A 252 -0.38 15.46 -13.61
C ARG A 252 -0.86 16.91 -13.67
N GLU A 253 -2.03 17.17 -14.23
CA GLU A 253 -2.64 18.50 -14.25
C GLU A 253 -2.90 18.99 -12.83
N GLY A 254 -3.44 18.14 -11.96
CA GLY A 254 -3.61 18.46 -10.54
C GLY A 254 -2.28 18.77 -9.82
N LEU A 255 -1.18 18.11 -10.18
CA LEU A 255 0.16 18.49 -9.68
C LEU A 255 0.55 19.91 -10.10
N VAL A 256 0.27 20.31 -11.34
CA VAL A 256 0.50 21.70 -11.81
C VAL A 256 -0.32 22.68 -10.97
N ASP A 257 -1.61 22.39 -10.77
CA ASP A 257 -2.51 23.24 -9.99
C ASP A 257 -2.10 23.35 -8.51
N ALA A 258 -1.54 22.27 -7.96
CA ALA A 258 -0.93 22.25 -6.62
C ALA A 258 0.47 22.92 -6.56
N GLY A 259 0.89 23.60 -7.63
CA GLY A 259 2.12 24.38 -7.71
C GLY A 259 3.38 23.54 -7.82
N PHE A 260 3.29 22.31 -8.31
CA PHE A 260 4.44 21.53 -8.74
C PHE A 260 4.79 21.82 -10.21
N ALA A 261 5.98 21.41 -10.62
CA ALA A 261 6.42 21.44 -12.01
C ALA A 261 6.68 20.00 -12.51
N PRO A 262 5.63 19.21 -12.78
CA PRO A 262 5.81 17.89 -13.40
C PRO A 262 6.47 18.01 -14.78
N PRO A 263 7.25 16.99 -15.20
CA PRO A 263 7.86 16.96 -16.52
C PRO A 263 6.77 16.87 -17.62
N SER A 264 7.17 16.74 -18.89
CA SER A 264 6.19 16.57 -19.98
C SER A 264 5.25 15.37 -19.71
N PRO A 265 4.02 15.36 -20.27
CA PRO A 265 3.08 14.27 -20.09
C PRO A 265 3.69 12.88 -20.32
N GLU A 266 4.49 12.73 -21.37
CA GLU A 266 5.11 11.47 -21.77
C GLU A 266 6.16 11.01 -20.74
N ILE A 267 6.97 11.94 -20.24
CA ILE A 267 7.98 11.65 -19.21
C ILE A 267 7.30 11.30 -17.89
N PHE A 268 6.22 12.01 -17.53
CA PHE A 268 5.48 11.73 -16.30
C PHE A 268 4.82 10.35 -16.37
N GLU A 269 4.17 10.01 -17.48
CA GLU A 269 3.60 8.68 -17.68
C GLU A 269 4.67 7.59 -17.58
N ALA A 270 5.84 7.79 -18.19
CA ALA A 270 6.97 6.86 -18.06
C ALA A 270 7.48 6.72 -16.61
N GLN A 271 7.44 7.79 -15.80
CA GLN A 271 7.74 7.73 -14.37
C GLN A 271 6.70 6.90 -13.61
N VAL A 272 5.41 7.05 -13.91
CA VAL A 272 4.33 6.28 -13.28
C VAL A 272 4.46 4.80 -13.64
N GLN A 273 4.67 4.49 -14.92
CA GLN A 273 4.79 3.12 -15.43
C GLN A 273 6.03 2.40 -14.88
N SER A 274 7.16 3.10 -14.78
CA SER A 274 8.36 2.58 -14.11
C SER A 274 8.10 2.30 -12.62
N MET A 275 7.32 3.16 -11.96
CA MET A 275 6.97 2.97 -10.55
C MET A 275 6.00 1.80 -10.36
N ALA A 276 5.03 1.65 -11.26
CA ALA A 276 4.12 0.51 -11.31
C ALA A 276 4.90 -0.80 -11.50
N LEU A 277 5.84 -0.86 -12.44
CA LEU A 277 6.69 -2.04 -12.65
C LEU A 277 7.47 -2.43 -11.39
N GLN A 278 8.13 -1.46 -10.73
CA GLN A 278 8.84 -1.72 -9.47
C GLN A 278 7.89 -2.30 -8.40
N ARG A 279 6.70 -1.72 -8.25
CA ARG A 279 5.69 -2.16 -7.29
C ARG A 279 5.15 -3.55 -7.61
N ASN A 280 4.88 -3.85 -8.87
CA ASN A 280 4.31 -5.12 -9.28
C ASN A 280 5.32 -6.26 -9.09
N LEU A 281 6.61 -6.02 -9.36
CA LEU A 281 7.69 -6.98 -9.04
C LEU A 281 7.75 -7.27 -7.53
N LYS A 282 7.73 -6.22 -6.70
CA LYS A 282 7.64 -6.35 -5.24
C LYS A 282 6.42 -7.18 -4.83
N ILE A 283 5.24 -6.90 -5.38
CA ILE A 283 3.98 -7.54 -4.99
C ILE A 283 3.98 -9.03 -5.35
N LEU A 284 4.46 -9.41 -6.53
CA LEU A 284 4.66 -10.82 -6.89
C LEU A 284 5.48 -11.56 -5.84
N GLY A 285 6.60 -10.97 -5.40
CA GLY A 285 7.41 -11.51 -4.32
C GLY A 285 6.68 -11.59 -2.97
N ILE A 286 5.92 -10.55 -2.60
CA ILE A 286 5.11 -10.52 -1.36
C ILE A 286 4.08 -11.64 -1.36
N PHE A 287 3.35 -11.86 -2.45
CA PHE A 287 2.33 -12.90 -2.54
C PHE A 287 2.93 -14.30 -2.39
N CYS A 288 4.04 -14.59 -3.07
CA CYS A 288 4.76 -15.86 -2.89
C CYS A 288 5.28 -16.03 -1.46
N ARG A 289 5.77 -14.96 -0.82
CA ARG A 289 6.19 -14.99 0.59
C ARG A 289 5.03 -15.30 1.53
N LEU A 290 3.90 -14.61 1.38
CA LEU A 290 2.70 -14.84 2.19
C LEU A 290 2.18 -16.26 2.04
N ALA A 291 2.19 -16.81 0.82
CA ALA A 291 1.76 -18.19 0.59
C ALA A 291 2.72 -19.20 1.26
N ARG A 292 4.03 -19.11 0.97
CA ARG A 292 5.00 -20.12 1.40
C ARG A 292 5.39 -20.04 2.87
N ARG A 293 5.54 -18.83 3.41
CA ARG A 293 5.96 -18.63 4.80
C ARG A 293 4.78 -18.59 5.76
N ASP A 294 3.68 -17.95 5.36
CA ASP A 294 2.56 -17.63 6.24
C ASP A 294 1.31 -18.48 5.98
N GLY A 295 1.39 -19.44 5.04
CA GLY A 295 0.30 -20.36 4.70
C GLY A 295 -0.93 -19.68 4.07
N LYS A 296 -0.75 -18.50 3.47
CA LYS A 296 -1.84 -17.72 2.85
C LYS A 296 -1.92 -17.96 1.34
N GLU A 297 -2.26 -19.19 0.95
CA GLU A 297 -2.22 -19.65 -0.45
C GLU A 297 -3.11 -18.85 -1.40
N HIS A 298 -4.24 -18.30 -0.93
CA HIS A 298 -5.16 -17.47 -1.74
C HIS A 298 -4.50 -16.23 -2.36
N TYR A 299 -3.33 -15.78 -1.87
CA TYR A 299 -2.60 -14.70 -2.52
C TYR A 299 -2.02 -15.10 -3.88
N LEU A 300 -1.83 -16.39 -4.14
CA LEU A 300 -1.33 -16.91 -5.43
C LEU A 300 -2.34 -16.70 -6.57
N ASP A 301 -3.63 -16.59 -6.24
CA ASP A 301 -4.71 -16.35 -7.22
C ASP A 301 -4.56 -14.99 -7.92
N PHE A 302 -3.85 -14.04 -7.31
CA PHE A 302 -3.60 -12.72 -7.89
C PHE A 302 -2.38 -12.67 -8.81
N LEU A 303 -1.51 -13.69 -8.82
CA LEU A 303 -0.27 -13.68 -9.60
C LEU A 303 -0.48 -13.46 -11.11
N PRO A 304 -1.47 -14.07 -11.79
CA PRO A 304 -1.65 -13.87 -13.22
C PRO A 304 -1.86 -12.39 -13.60
N ARG A 305 -2.62 -11.65 -12.79
CA ARG A 305 -2.88 -10.22 -12.99
C ARG A 305 -1.63 -9.37 -12.74
N PHE A 306 -0.92 -9.61 -11.65
CA PHE A 306 0.31 -8.86 -11.40
C PHE A 306 1.40 -9.19 -12.42
N TRP A 307 1.40 -10.40 -12.96
CA TRP A 307 2.28 -10.77 -14.06
C TRP A 307 1.93 -10.01 -15.35
N SER A 308 0.65 -9.88 -15.71
CA SER A 308 0.27 -9.07 -16.88
C SER A 308 0.72 -7.62 -16.72
N TYR A 309 0.62 -7.06 -15.52
CA TYR A 309 1.13 -5.71 -15.25
C TYR A 309 2.65 -5.58 -15.35
N VAL A 310 3.41 -6.60 -14.91
CA VAL A 310 4.86 -6.63 -15.14
C VAL A 310 5.15 -6.70 -16.64
N TRP A 311 4.44 -7.55 -17.38
CA TRP A 311 4.64 -7.73 -18.82
C TRP A 311 4.34 -6.46 -19.62
N GLU A 312 3.25 -5.76 -19.28
CA GLU A 312 2.89 -4.44 -19.82
C GLU A 312 3.96 -3.41 -19.48
N GLY A 313 4.34 -3.29 -18.20
CA GLY A 313 5.34 -2.33 -17.73
C GLY A 313 6.71 -2.51 -18.38
N LEU A 314 7.12 -3.76 -18.63
CA LEU A 314 8.34 -4.05 -19.39
C LEU A 314 8.27 -3.54 -20.83
N GLY A 315 7.09 -3.46 -21.44
CA GLY A 315 6.93 -2.97 -22.81
C GLY A 315 6.81 -1.47 -22.96
N HIS A 316 6.77 -0.71 -21.86
CA HIS A 316 6.42 0.70 -21.91
C HIS A 316 7.51 1.56 -22.56
N ASP A 317 8.79 1.16 -22.47
CA ASP A 317 9.87 1.82 -23.18
C ASP A 317 10.90 0.83 -23.73
N ALA A 318 11.69 1.26 -24.72
CA ALA A 318 12.65 0.40 -25.41
C ALA A 318 13.74 -0.17 -24.49
N LYS A 319 14.16 0.57 -23.46
CA LYS A 319 15.18 0.08 -22.51
C LYS A 319 14.60 -1.06 -21.66
N LEU A 320 13.38 -0.91 -21.19
CA LEU A 320 12.70 -1.96 -20.40
C LEU A 320 12.28 -3.15 -21.27
N ALA A 321 11.92 -2.92 -22.53
CA ALA A 321 11.45 -3.96 -23.45
C ALA A 321 12.51 -5.03 -23.70
N ALA A 322 13.80 -4.65 -23.66
CA ALA A 322 14.93 -5.57 -23.76
C ALA A 322 14.97 -6.63 -22.64
N TYR A 323 14.27 -6.41 -21.53
CA TYR A 323 14.20 -7.39 -20.44
C TYR A 323 13.07 -8.42 -20.60
N ARG A 324 12.16 -8.28 -21.57
CA ARG A 324 11.07 -9.25 -21.77
C ARG A 324 11.58 -10.66 -22.01
N ASP A 325 12.66 -10.82 -22.77
CA ASP A 325 13.24 -12.14 -23.06
C ASP A 325 13.80 -12.81 -21.79
N TRP A 326 14.32 -12.02 -20.84
CA TRP A 326 14.76 -12.53 -19.54
C TRP A 326 13.58 -12.95 -18.67
N PHE A 327 12.46 -12.23 -18.74
CA PHE A 327 11.27 -12.47 -17.92
C PHE A 327 10.35 -13.56 -18.48
N ALA A 328 10.30 -13.75 -19.80
CA ALA A 328 9.36 -14.67 -20.47
C ALA A 328 9.39 -16.11 -19.91
N PRO A 329 10.55 -16.72 -19.60
CA PRO A 329 10.60 -18.05 -18.99
C PRO A 329 9.99 -18.13 -17.58
N TRP A 330 9.89 -16.99 -16.89
CA TRP A 330 9.40 -16.89 -15.51
C TRP A 330 7.91 -16.57 -15.40
N ALA A 331 7.22 -16.49 -16.54
CA ALA A 331 5.78 -16.35 -16.54
C ALA A 331 5.11 -17.53 -15.81
N PRO A 332 4.11 -17.27 -14.95
CA PRO A 332 3.37 -18.34 -14.30
C PRO A 332 2.66 -19.16 -15.37
N ALA A 333 2.44 -20.45 -15.12
CA ALA A 333 1.88 -21.36 -16.11
C ALA A 333 0.53 -20.89 -16.70
N SER A 334 -0.26 -20.16 -15.91
CA SER A 334 -1.53 -19.55 -16.32
C SER A 334 -1.41 -18.27 -17.16
N ALA A 335 -0.20 -17.74 -17.35
CA ALA A 335 0.07 -16.51 -18.13
C ALA A 335 1.16 -16.69 -19.20
N ARG A 336 1.56 -17.94 -19.52
CA ARG A 336 2.39 -18.23 -20.68
C ARG A 336 1.52 -18.20 -21.95
N PRO A 337 1.97 -17.58 -23.05
CA PRO A 337 1.22 -17.53 -24.30
C PRO A 337 0.98 -18.91 -24.91
#